data_AF-A0ABD6P7H5-F1
#
_entry.id   AF-A0ABD6P7H5-F1
#
_cell.length_a   1.000
_cell.length_b   1.000
_cell.length_c   1.000
_cell.angle_alpha   90.00
_cell.angle_beta   90.00
_cell.angle_gamma   90.00
#
_symmetry.space_group_name_H-M   'P 1'
#
loop_
_entity.id
_entity.type
_entity.pdbx_description
1 polymer ?
#
loop_
_entity_poly.entity_id
_entity_poly.type
_entity_poly.pdbx_seq_one_letter_code
_entity_poly.pdbx_strand_id
1 'polypeptide(L)'
;MELDWSGPQLDGYCTCPYAGDGHFCKHPVAVGLAVIDSGAVDDTTEVASALQATVQAMDVDELRELVMTLAHRDGEVRRMLEVRATAASGDDTTAKAEFEAYVRNAVEFRGFVDYRESYAVAQAASQVLDELERHLNAGSAEIVRPALLCALTVLRTITEQTDDSSGVIGAECQHAADLYAQACRLSRPDPVELARWLVTSGPPRRVGRHWCSQISSTRSTTEPSRFTALQSRTWTASTQVATIGAGLKSTPCCWSSPITTATSIELLRC
;
A
#
# COMPACT_ATOMS: atom_id res chain seq x y z
N MET A 1 -18.10 -30.48 -34.09
CA MET A 1 -18.21 -29.26 -33.26
C MET A 1 -16.80 -28.77 -33.04
N GLU A 2 -16.58 -27.49 -33.24
CA GLU A 2 -15.26 -26.89 -33.40
C GLU A 2 -15.22 -25.54 -32.69
N LEU A 3 -14.05 -25.17 -32.18
CA LEU A 3 -13.80 -23.92 -31.47
C LEU A 3 -12.52 -23.33 -32.05
N ASP A 4 -12.58 -22.08 -32.49
CA ASP A 4 -11.45 -21.35 -33.07
C ASP A 4 -11.13 -20.13 -32.19
N TRP A 5 -9.87 -20.01 -31.83
CA TRP A 5 -9.32 -18.95 -30.99
C TRP A 5 -8.06 -18.31 -31.60
N SER A 6 -7.85 -18.50 -32.91
CA SER A 6 -6.71 -17.94 -33.64
C SER A 6 -6.78 -16.42 -33.85
N GLY A 7 -7.95 -15.80 -33.65
CA GLY A 7 -8.19 -14.36 -33.77
C GLY A 7 -8.48 -13.65 -32.44
N PRO A 8 -8.73 -12.33 -32.47
CA PRO A 8 -9.04 -11.52 -31.27
C PRO A 8 -10.42 -11.83 -30.66
N GLN A 9 -11.25 -12.61 -31.34
CA GLN A 9 -12.57 -13.04 -30.90
C GLN A 9 -12.68 -14.55 -30.96
N LEU A 10 -13.35 -15.13 -29.97
CA LEU A 10 -13.62 -16.55 -29.89
C LEU A 10 -14.76 -16.91 -30.84
N ASP A 11 -14.50 -17.80 -31.79
CA ASP A 11 -15.50 -18.32 -32.72
C ASP A 11 -15.72 -19.83 -32.51
N GLY A 12 -16.87 -20.34 -32.92
CA GLY A 12 -17.21 -21.74 -32.68
C GLY A 12 -18.38 -22.25 -33.51
N TYR A 13 -18.20 -23.45 -34.05
CA TYR A 13 -19.20 -24.14 -34.86
C TYR A 13 -19.80 -25.32 -34.12
N CYS A 14 -21.13 -25.40 -34.07
CA CYS A 14 -21.85 -26.51 -33.49
C CYS A 14 -23.01 -26.96 -34.38
N THR A 15 -23.23 -28.27 -34.51
CA THR A 15 -24.33 -28.87 -35.27
C THR A 15 -25.61 -29.03 -34.44
N CYS A 16 -25.68 -28.45 -33.23
CA CYS A 16 -26.88 -28.57 -32.38
C CYS A 16 -28.02 -27.67 -32.91
N PRO A 17 -29.29 -28.02 -32.64
CA PRO A 17 -30.44 -27.24 -33.14
C PRO A 17 -30.38 -25.75 -32.79
N TYR A 18 -29.94 -25.43 -31.56
CA TYR A 18 -29.80 -24.06 -31.08
C TYR A 18 -28.75 -23.24 -31.86
N ALA A 19 -27.70 -23.90 -32.35
CA ALA A 19 -26.69 -23.26 -33.19
C ALA A 19 -27.14 -23.15 -34.66
N GLY A 20 -28.07 -24.00 -35.09
CA GLY A 20 -28.71 -23.90 -36.42
C GLY A 20 -29.50 -22.60 -36.62
N ASP A 21 -29.93 -21.97 -35.53
CA ASP A 21 -30.58 -20.65 -35.51
C ASP A 21 -29.58 -19.46 -35.49
N GLY A 22 -28.28 -19.74 -35.65
CA GLY A 22 -27.22 -18.72 -35.64
C GLY A 22 -26.78 -18.28 -34.23
N HIS A 23 -27.17 -18.99 -33.18
CA HIS A 23 -26.76 -18.68 -31.81
C HIS A 23 -25.45 -19.39 -31.41
N PHE A 24 -24.62 -18.70 -30.64
CA PHE A 24 -23.48 -19.32 -29.97
C PHE A 24 -23.98 -20.20 -28.81
N CYS A 25 -23.99 -21.51 -29.00
CA CYS A 25 -24.53 -22.45 -28.03
C CYS A 25 -23.53 -22.72 -26.89
N LYS A 26 -24.01 -23.31 -25.78
CA LYS A 26 -23.16 -23.64 -24.63
C LYS A 26 -22.10 -24.71 -24.90
N HIS A 27 -22.21 -25.46 -26.00
CA HIS A 27 -21.31 -26.57 -26.26
C HIS A 27 -19.88 -26.10 -26.57
N PRO A 28 -19.64 -25.13 -27.49
CA PRO A 28 -18.34 -24.45 -27.64
C PRO A 28 -17.74 -24.01 -26.31
N VAL A 29 -18.52 -23.37 -25.44
CA VAL A 29 -18.07 -22.97 -24.10
C VAL A 29 -17.58 -24.18 -23.28
N ALA A 30 -18.31 -25.29 -23.29
CA ALA A 30 -17.92 -26.51 -22.57
C ALA A 30 -16.62 -27.13 -23.12
N VAL A 31 -16.39 -27.06 -24.43
CA VAL A 31 -15.12 -27.50 -25.04
C VAL A 31 -13.97 -26.58 -24.65
N GLY A 32 -14.17 -25.26 -24.67
CA GLY A 32 -13.16 -24.30 -24.19
C GLY A 32 -12.80 -24.52 -22.72
N LEU A 33 -13.79 -24.75 -21.87
CA LEU A 33 -13.57 -25.08 -20.46
C LEU A 33 -12.83 -26.42 -20.27
N ALA A 34 -13.14 -27.44 -21.07
CA ALA A 34 -12.43 -28.71 -21.02
C ALA A 34 -10.96 -28.59 -21.47
N VAL A 35 -10.66 -27.72 -22.44
CA VAL A 35 -9.28 -27.42 -22.89
C VAL A 35 -8.50 -26.65 -21.82
N ILE A 36 -9.15 -25.72 -21.12
CA ILE A 36 -8.57 -25.02 -19.96
C ILE A 36 -8.27 -26.03 -18.83
N ASP A 37 -9.22 -26.90 -18.52
CA ASP A 37 -9.09 -27.90 -17.46
C ASP A 37 -8.04 -28.98 -17.81
N SER A 38 -7.83 -29.25 -19.10
CA SER A 38 -6.78 -30.16 -19.57
C SER A 38 -5.37 -29.55 -19.54
N GLY A 39 -5.22 -28.27 -19.18
CA GLY A 39 -3.92 -27.59 -19.14
C GLY A 39 -3.28 -27.37 -20.52
N ALA A 40 -4.05 -27.48 -21.61
CA ALA A 40 -3.52 -27.34 -22.98
C ALA A 40 -3.29 -25.87 -23.39
N VAL A 41 -3.56 -24.92 -22.48
CA VAL A 41 -3.35 -23.47 -22.64
C VAL A 41 -1.96 -23.03 -22.13
N ASP A 42 -1.02 -23.99 -22.00
CA ASP A 42 0.29 -23.79 -21.37
C ASP A 42 1.31 -23.01 -22.22
N ASP A 43 0.99 -22.76 -23.49
CA ASP A 43 1.90 -22.11 -24.46
C ASP A 43 2.32 -20.69 -24.02
N THR A 44 1.46 -19.98 -23.28
CA THR A 44 1.78 -18.64 -22.74
C THR A 44 2.65 -18.72 -21.47
N THR A 45 2.47 -19.76 -20.65
CA THR A 45 3.27 -20.02 -19.45
C THR A 45 4.68 -20.45 -19.82
N GLU A 46 4.81 -21.27 -20.87
CA GLU A 46 6.09 -21.80 -21.34
C GLU A 46 6.98 -20.70 -21.94
N VAL A 47 6.41 -19.76 -22.71
CA VAL A 47 7.15 -18.59 -23.24
C VAL A 47 7.59 -17.63 -22.13
N ALA A 48 6.73 -17.35 -21.15
CA ALA A 48 7.10 -16.52 -19.99
C ALA A 48 8.22 -17.16 -19.15
N SER A 49 8.17 -18.49 -18.99
CA SER A 49 9.19 -19.30 -18.31
C SER A 49 10.52 -19.30 -19.07
N ALA A 50 10.50 -19.45 -20.40
CA ALA A 50 11.70 -19.42 -21.23
C ALA A 50 12.39 -18.04 -21.23
N LEU A 51 11.60 -16.95 -21.26
CA LEU A 51 12.13 -15.60 -21.15
C LEU A 51 12.83 -15.38 -19.80
N GLN A 52 12.19 -15.81 -18.71
CA GLN A 52 12.77 -15.71 -17.38
C GLN A 52 14.06 -16.54 -17.25
N ALA A 53 14.07 -17.77 -17.77
CA ALA A 53 15.26 -18.62 -17.80
C ALA A 53 16.40 -17.99 -18.61
N THR A 54 16.08 -17.33 -19.72
CA THR A 54 17.06 -16.62 -20.55
C THR A 54 17.72 -15.47 -19.78
N VAL A 55 16.92 -14.63 -19.11
CA VAL A 55 17.44 -13.52 -18.29
C VAL A 55 18.27 -14.03 -17.11
N GLN A 56 17.90 -15.17 -16.51
CA GLN A 56 18.66 -15.78 -15.41
C GLN A 56 20.01 -16.36 -15.85
N ALA A 57 20.13 -16.77 -17.11
CA ALA A 57 21.37 -17.31 -17.65
C ALA A 57 22.36 -16.23 -18.11
N MET A 58 21.91 -14.99 -18.29
CA MET A 58 22.75 -13.87 -18.69
C MET A 58 23.78 -13.52 -17.62
N ASP A 59 24.97 -13.15 -18.05
CA ASP A 59 25.97 -12.61 -17.14
C ASP A 59 25.71 -11.13 -16.78
N VAL A 60 26.51 -10.61 -15.85
CA VAL A 60 26.33 -9.26 -15.32
C VAL A 60 26.57 -8.20 -16.39
N ASP A 61 27.48 -8.42 -17.33
CA ASP A 61 27.81 -7.44 -18.36
C ASP A 61 26.74 -7.42 -19.46
N GLU A 62 26.22 -8.59 -19.85
CA GLU A 62 25.05 -8.70 -20.73
C GLU A 62 23.81 -8.01 -20.15
N LEU A 63 23.55 -8.21 -18.85
CA LEU A 63 22.44 -7.53 -18.16
C LEU A 63 22.63 -6.02 -18.12
N ARG A 64 23.85 -5.53 -17.88
CA ARG A 64 24.15 -4.09 -17.89
C ARG A 64 23.89 -3.48 -19.26
N GLU A 65 24.36 -4.12 -20.32
CA GLU A 65 24.14 -3.65 -21.69
C GLU A 65 22.65 -3.63 -22.06
N LEU A 66 21.91 -4.68 -21.67
CA LEU A 66 20.46 -4.77 -21.89
C LEU A 66 19.70 -3.66 -21.16
N VAL A 67 20.00 -3.43 -19.87
CA VAL A 67 19.36 -2.37 -19.08
C VAL A 67 19.65 -0.99 -19.67
N MET A 68 20.90 -0.74 -20.09
CA MET A 68 21.26 0.53 -20.74
C MET A 68 20.51 0.70 -22.07
N THR A 69 20.36 -0.37 -22.86
CA THR A 69 19.60 -0.33 -24.11
C THR A 69 18.12 0.00 -23.85
N LEU A 70 17.51 -0.59 -22.83
CA LEU A 70 16.13 -0.30 -22.44
C LEU A 70 15.98 1.17 -22.00
N ALA A 71 16.90 1.69 -21.20
CA ALA A 71 16.90 3.08 -20.77
C ALA A 71 17.02 4.09 -21.93
N HIS A 72 17.74 3.73 -23.01
CA HIS A 72 17.82 4.59 -24.19
C HIS A 72 16.51 4.62 -24.99
N ARG A 73 15.71 3.55 -24.95
CA ARG A 73 14.48 3.42 -25.73
C ARG A 73 13.25 3.88 -24.95
N ASP A 74 13.30 3.78 -23.63
CA ASP A 74 12.18 4.05 -22.74
C ASP A 74 12.55 5.13 -21.70
N GLY A 75 11.84 6.26 -21.79
CA GLY A 75 12.06 7.42 -20.92
C GLY A 75 11.67 7.17 -19.45
N GLU A 76 10.74 6.25 -19.18
CA GLU A 76 10.36 5.86 -17.83
C GLU A 76 11.46 5.02 -17.18
N VAL A 77 12.00 4.03 -17.92
CA VAL A 77 13.14 3.22 -17.46
C VAL A 77 14.36 4.10 -17.19
N ARG A 78 14.63 5.07 -18.06
CA ARG A 78 15.70 6.06 -17.85
C ARG A 78 15.49 6.86 -16.56
N ARG A 79 14.30 7.45 -16.36
CA ARG A 79 13.99 8.23 -15.16
C ARG A 79 14.13 7.39 -13.89
N MET A 80 13.68 6.14 -13.93
CA MET A 80 13.83 5.20 -12.81
C MET A 80 15.31 4.97 -12.46
N LEU A 81 16.18 4.74 -13.46
CA LEU A 81 17.61 4.54 -13.26
C LEU A 81 18.31 5.82 -12.77
N GLU A 82 17.94 6.99 -13.29
CA GLU A 82 18.44 8.29 -12.83
C GLU A 82 18.13 8.52 -11.34
N VAL A 83 16.89 8.25 -10.92
CA VAL A 83 16.51 8.33 -9.49
C VAL A 83 17.29 7.33 -8.64
N ARG A 84 17.58 6.14 -9.17
CA ARG A 84 18.40 5.14 -8.47
C ARG A 84 19.87 5.54 -8.40
N ALA A 85 20.37 6.26 -9.40
CA ALA A 85 21.73 6.78 -9.42
C ALA A 85 21.91 7.96 -8.46
N THR A 86 20.92 8.86 -8.34
CA THR A 86 20.92 9.93 -7.33
C THR A 86 20.79 9.38 -5.91
N ALA A 87 20.02 8.30 -5.74
CA ALA A 87 20.00 7.52 -4.51
C ALA A 87 21.37 6.91 -4.15
N ALA A 88 22.07 6.37 -5.15
CA ALA A 88 23.38 5.75 -4.94
C ALA A 88 24.52 6.76 -4.75
N SER A 89 24.36 8.00 -5.20
CA SER A 89 25.40 9.05 -5.10
C SER A 89 25.51 9.70 -3.72
N GLY A 90 24.60 9.37 -2.79
CA GLY A 90 24.68 9.79 -1.38
C GLY A 90 24.11 11.18 -1.08
N ASP A 91 23.41 11.80 -2.03
CA ASP A 91 22.57 12.98 -1.76
C ASP A 91 21.14 12.58 -1.35
N ASP A 92 21.06 11.61 -0.43
CA ASP A 92 19.80 11.11 0.10
C ASP A 92 18.99 12.21 0.76
N THR A 93 19.64 13.26 1.29
CA THR A 93 18.96 14.36 1.99
C THR A 93 18.16 15.20 1.02
N THR A 94 18.74 15.58 -0.13
CA THR A 94 18.01 16.32 -1.16
C THR A 94 16.91 15.46 -1.77
N ALA A 95 17.19 14.19 -2.10
CA ALA A 95 16.19 13.29 -2.65
C ALA A 95 15.00 13.06 -1.69
N LYS A 96 15.28 12.84 -0.39
CA LYS A 96 14.24 12.74 0.66
C LYS A 96 13.38 14.01 0.71
N ALA A 97 14.01 15.18 0.70
CA ALA A 97 13.32 16.47 0.75
C ALA A 97 12.45 16.72 -0.51
N GLU A 98 12.94 16.34 -1.70
CA GLU A 98 12.19 16.45 -2.95
C GLU A 98 10.94 15.57 -2.94
N PHE A 99 11.04 14.31 -2.50
CA PHE A 99 9.86 13.44 -2.38
C PHE A 99 8.87 13.94 -1.31
N GLU A 100 9.33 14.46 -0.18
CA GLU A 100 8.45 15.08 0.82
C GLU A 100 7.74 16.32 0.28
N ALA A 101 8.46 17.16 -0.49
CA ALA A 101 7.88 18.33 -1.14
C ALA A 101 6.86 17.93 -2.22
N TYR A 102 7.16 16.90 -3.01
CA TYR A 102 6.24 16.34 -3.99
C TYR A 102 4.93 15.87 -3.33
N VAL A 103 5.02 15.08 -2.26
CA VAL A 103 3.85 14.66 -1.46
C VAL A 103 3.07 15.87 -0.97
N ARG A 104 3.74 16.85 -0.35
CA ARG A 104 3.08 18.02 0.21
C ARG A 104 2.33 18.79 -0.87
N ASN A 105 2.95 19.04 -2.02
CA ASN A 105 2.36 19.83 -3.10
C ASN A 105 1.19 19.08 -3.77
N ALA A 106 1.29 17.77 -3.94
CA ALA A 106 0.27 16.97 -4.61
C ALA A 106 -0.97 16.75 -3.73
N VAL A 107 -0.79 16.69 -2.41
CA VAL A 107 -1.86 16.45 -1.43
C VAL A 107 -2.19 17.74 -0.65
N GLU A 108 -1.72 18.92 -1.09
CA GLU A 108 -2.02 20.18 -0.39
C GLU A 108 -3.48 20.59 -0.62
N PHE A 109 -4.30 20.42 0.42
CA PHE A 109 -5.65 20.97 0.48
C PHE A 109 -5.78 21.87 1.71
N ARG A 110 -6.31 23.09 1.52
CA ARG A 110 -6.51 24.07 2.59
C ARG A 110 -8.00 24.30 2.81
N GLY A 111 -8.45 24.15 4.05
CA GLY A 111 -9.85 24.36 4.44
C GLY A 111 -10.62 23.05 4.60
N PHE A 112 -11.93 23.17 4.75
CA PHE A 112 -12.84 22.02 4.80
C PHE A 112 -13.02 21.46 3.39
N VAL A 113 -12.84 20.15 3.23
CA VAL A 113 -13.02 19.45 1.95
C VAL A 113 -14.43 18.89 1.92
N ASP A 114 -15.22 19.26 0.91
CA ASP A 114 -16.57 18.73 0.75
C ASP A 114 -16.57 17.29 0.20
N TYR A 115 -17.73 16.63 0.26
CA TYR A 115 -17.88 15.24 -0.17
C TYR A 115 -17.42 14.98 -1.61
N ARG A 116 -17.65 15.90 -2.56
CA ARG A 116 -17.22 15.71 -3.95
C ARG A 116 -15.72 15.92 -4.10
N GLU A 117 -15.19 16.91 -3.40
CA GLU A 117 -13.75 17.19 -3.37
C GLU A 117 -12.95 16.04 -2.72
N SER A 118 -13.56 15.28 -1.80
CA SER A 118 -12.91 14.13 -1.16
C SER A 118 -12.38 13.08 -2.15
N TYR A 119 -13.08 12.87 -3.27
CA TYR A 119 -12.63 11.97 -4.34
C TYR A 119 -11.41 12.51 -5.09
N ALA A 120 -11.34 13.82 -5.31
CA ALA A 120 -10.18 14.44 -5.94
C ALA A 120 -8.95 14.36 -5.03
N VAL A 121 -9.14 14.56 -3.73
CA VAL A 121 -8.08 14.35 -2.72
C VAL A 121 -7.59 12.91 -2.75
N ALA A 122 -8.51 11.94 -2.69
CA ALA A 122 -8.15 10.52 -2.72
C ALA A 122 -7.43 10.13 -4.02
N GLN A 123 -7.87 10.64 -5.16
CA GLN A 123 -7.20 10.40 -6.44
C GLN A 123 -5.78 10.98 -6.48
N ALA A 124 -5.60 12.21 -6.01
CA ALA A 124 -4.27 12.83 -5.91
C ALA A 124 -3.35 12.04 -4.97
N ALA A 125 -3.89 11.58 -3.83
CA ALA A 125 -3.16 10.75 -2.88
C ALA A 125 -2.74 9.41 -3.50
N SER A 126 -3.66 8.71 -4.18
CA SER A 126 -3.39 7.44 -4.86
C SER A 126 -2.25 7.58 -5.87
N GLN A 127 -2.27 8.61 -6.73
CA GLN A 127 -1.20 8.81 -7.73
C GLN A 127 0.18 9.00 -7.09
N VAL A 128 0.25 9.72 -5.98
CA VAL A 128 1.49 9.92 -5.22
C VAL A 128 1.95 8.62 -4.56
N LEU A 129 1.02 7.88 -3.96
CA LEU A 129 1.34 6.61 -3.29
C LEU A 129 1.79 5.54 -4.28
N ASP A 130 1.18 5.45 -5.47
CA ASP A 130 1.61 4.55 -6.55
C ASP A 130 3.04 4.87 -7.02
N GLU A 131 3.40 6.15 -7.13
CA GLU A 131 4.78 6.56 -7.46
C GLU A 131 5.77 6.16 -6.36
N LEU A 132 5.44 6.44 -5.10
CA LEU A 132 6.28 6.09 -3.97
C LEU A 132 6.42 4.56 -3.83
N GLU A 133 5.37 3.80 -4.11
CA GLU A 133 5.39 2.34 -4.12
C GLU A 133 6.32 1.80 -5.23
N ARG A 134 6.27 2.36 -6.44
CA ARG A 134 7.21 1.99 -7.52
C ARG A 134 8.65 2.18 -7.09
N HIS A 135 8.98 3.30 -6.45
CA HIS A 135 10.31 3.56 -5.92
C HIS A 135 10.68 2.64 -4.74
N LEU A 136 9.73 2.34 -3.86
CA LEU A 136 9.90 1.39 -2.76
C LEU A 136 10.25 -0.01 -3.29
N ASN A 137 9.50 -0.50 -4.28
CA ASN A 137 9.72 -1.79 -4.94
C ASN A 137 11.00 -1.79 -5.77
N ALA A 138 11.42 -0.62 -6.27
CA ALA A 138 12.73 -0.38 -6.83
C ALA A 138 13.85 -0.23 -5.77
N GLY A 139 13.65 -0.65 -4.53
CA GLY A 139 14.71 -0.73 -3.53
C GLY A 139 15.15 0.61 -2.93
N SER A 140 14.47 1.73 -3.23
CA SER A 140 14.77 3.06 -2.70
C SER A 140 14.11 3.31 -1.34
N ALA A 141 13.93 2.26 -0.52
CA ALA A 141 13.14 2.30 0.71
C ALA A 141 13.60 3.37 1.71
N GLU A 142 14.92 3.58 1.84
CA GLU A 142 15.49 4.61 2.73
C GLU A 142 15.11 6.03 2.30
N ILE A 143 14.99 6.27 1.01
CA ILE A 143 14.74 7.59 0.42
C ILE A 143 13.26 7.94 0.44
N VAL A 144 12.38 6.97 0.14
CA VAL A 144 10.94 7.22 0.09
C VAL A 144 10.25 7.11 1.44
N ARG A 145 10.88 6.47 2.44
CA ARG A 145 10.30 6.33 3.79
C ARG A 145 9.86 7.66 4.42
N PRO A 146 10.66 8.74 4.40
CA PRO A 146 10.22 10.03 4.95
C PRO A 146 9.04 10.64 4.21
N ALA A 147 8.98 10.48 2.88
CA ALA A 147 7.85 10.92 2.06
C ALA A 147 6.56 10.12 2.35
N LEU A 148 6.66 8.80 2.54
CA LEU A 148 5.54 7.95 2.98
C LEU A 148 5.02 8.36 4.37
N LEU A 149 5.92 8.72 5.29
CA LEU A 149 5.55 9.26 6.60
C LEU A 149 4.84 10.62 6.48
N CYS A 150 5.34 11.48 5.60
CA CYS A 150 4.73 12.77 5.28
C CYS A 150 3.31 12.56 4.73
N ALA A 151 3.12 11.69 3.74
CA ALA A 151 1.84 11.38 3.13
C ALA A 151 0.82 10.90 4.16
N LEU A 152 1.22 9.92 4.99
CA LEU A 152 0.40 9.41 6.08
C LEU A 152 -0.03 10.53 7.06
N THR A 153 0.90 11.42 7.41
CA THR A 153 0.63 12.52 8.36
C THR A 153 -0.32 13.56 7.76
N VAL A 154 -0.13 13.91 6.48
CA VAL A 154 -0.99 14.85 5.75
C VAL A 154 -2.39 14.27 5.58
N LEU A 155 -2.52 13.04 5.09
CA LEU A 155 -3.82 12.38 4.85
C LEU A 155 -4.63 12.23 6.14
N ARG A 156 -3.96 11.91 7.24
CA ARG A 156 -4.61 11.88 8.55
C ARG A 156 -5.16 13.25 8.95
N THR A 157 -4.38 14.31 8.73
CA THR A 157 -4.81 15.68 9.03
C THR A 157 -6.03 16.06 8.19
N ILE A 158 -6.04 15.70 6.90
CA ILE A 158 -7.17 15.94 6.01
C ILE A 158 -8.41 15.16 6.46
N THR A 159 -8.25 13.91 6.87
CA THR A 159 -9.36 13.06 7.35
C THR A 159 -10.06 13.67 8.57
N GLU A 160 -9.34 14.44 9.41
CA GLU A 160 -9.93 15.13 10.58
C GLU A 160 -10.76 16.37 10.19
N GLN A 161 -10.62 16.86 8.95
CA GLN A 161 -11.25 18.09 8.44
C GLN A 161 -12.14 17.84 7.19
N THR A 162 -12.50 16.58 6.92
CA THR A 162 -13.24 16.19 5.71
C THR A 162 -14.48 15.36 6.03
N ASP A 163 -15.57 15.57 5.29
CA ASP A 163 -16.69 14.63 5.24
C ASP A 163 -16.36 13.44 4.32
N ASP A 164 -15.52 12.54 4.82
CA ASP A 164 -15.11 11.29 4.15
C ASP A 164 -16.05 10.13 4.51
N SER A 165 -17.37 10.36 4.43
CA SER A 165 -18.36 9.31 4.75
C SER A 165 -18.27 8.09 3.81
N SER A 166 -17.72 8.25 2.60
CA SER A 166 -17.40 7.16 1.67
C SER A 166 -16.11 6.41 2.03
N GLY A 167 -15.24 7.00 2.86
CA GLY A 167 -14.02 6.38 3.35
C GLY A 167 -12.87 6.34 2.34
N VAL A 168 -12.94 7.13 1.26
CA VAL A 168 -11.95 7.11 0.18
C VAL A 168 -10.62 7.70 0.62
N ILE A 169 -10.62 8.78 1.41
CA ILE A 169 -9.39 9.35 1.97
C ILE A 169 -8.85 8.44 3.08
N GLY A 170 -9.74 7.84 3.87
CA GLY A 170 -9.40 6.84 4.87
C GLY A 170 -8.70 5.61 4.26
N ALA A 171 -9.11 5.17 3.07
CA ALA A 171 -8.46 4.08 2.34
C ALA A 171 -7.03 4.44 1.91
N GLU A 172 -6.83 5.65 1.35
CA GLU A 172 -5.48 6.12 0.99
C GLU A 172 -4.58 6.33 2.22
N CYS A 173 -5.16 6.76 3.35
CA CYS A 173 -4.44 6.86 4.62
C CYS A 173 -3.96 5.47 5.11
N GLN A 174 -4.78 4.43 4.94
CA GLN A 174 -4.39 3.05 5.22
C GLN A 174 -3.30 2.57 4.25
N HIS A 175 -3.44 2.85 2.95
CA HIS A 175 -2.45 2.49 1.95
C HIS A 175 -1.08 3.11 2.25
N ALA A 176 -1.04 4.40 2.58
CA ALA A 176 0.18 5.09 3.01
C ALA A 176 0.81 4.44 4.26
N ALA A 177 -0.02 4.01 5.22
CA ALA A 177 0.44 3.37 6.44
C ALA A 177 1.08 1.99 6.17
N ASP A 178 0.55 1.24 5.22
CA ASP A 178 1.06 -0.08 4.84
C ASP A 178 2.40 0.03 4.07
N LEU A 179 2.48 0.97 3.13
CA LEU A 179 3.71 1.29 2.40
C LEU A 179 4.80 1.81 3.35
N TYR A 180 4.46 2.69 4.30
CA TYR A 180 5.41 3.15 5.30
C TYR A 180 5.95 2.00 6.17
N ALA A 181 5.07 1.08 6.61
CA ALA A 181 5.49 -0.09 7.37
C ALA A 181 6.43 -1.00 6.56
N GLN A 182 6.16 -1.18 5.26
CA GLN A 182 7.06 -1.89 4.34
C GLN A 182 8.40 -1.19 4.18
N ALA A 183 8.40 0.13 3.99
CA ALA A 183 9.62 0.91 3.92
C ALA A 183 10.46 0.77 5.20
N CYS A 184 9.86 0.84 6.39
CA CYS A 184 10.55 0.60 7.65
C CYS A 184 11.21 -0.78 7.73
N ARG A 185 10.55 -1.84 7.22
CA ARG A 185 11.13 -3.20 7.16
C ARG A 185 12.36 -3.26 6.28
N LEU A 186 12.33 -2.56 5.14
CA LEU A 186 13.40 -2.60 4.13
C LEU A 186 14.58 -1.67 4.46
N SER A 187 14.36 -0.59 5.21
CA SER A 187 15.35 0.50 5.40
C SER A 187 15.87 0.70 6.83
N ARG A 188 15.40 -0.07 7.82
CA ARG A 188 15.87 -0.06 9.23
C ARG A 188 15.97 1.37 9.84
N PRO A 189 14.83 2.04 10.09
CA PRO A 189 14.80 3.38 10.70
C PRO A 189 15.33 3.39 12.15
N ASP A 190 15.63 4.58 12.68
CA ASP A 190 15.93 4.76 14.10
C ASP A 190 14.75 4.24 14.96
N PRO A 191 14.96 3.22 15.80
CA PRO A 191 13.89 2.62 16.60
C PRO A 191 13.29 3.59 17.63
N VAL A 192 14.06 4.56 18.12
CA VAL A 192 13.59 5.56 19.09
C VAL A 192 12.67 6.57 18.42
N GLU A 193 13.03 7.03 17.22
CA GLU A 193 12.20 7.95 16.45
C GLU A 193 10.89 7.28 16.02
N LEU A 194 10.96 6.05 15.52
CA LEU A 194 9.78 5.26 15.17
C LEU A 194 8.87 5.03 16.38
N ALA A 195 9.43 4.64 17.54
CA ALA A 195 8.67 4.45 18.77
C ALA A 195 7.98 5.74 19.22
N ARG A 196 8.69 6.88 19.17
CA ARG A 196 8.13 8.19 19.53
C ARG A 196 6.96 8.55 18.61
N TRP A 197 7.13 8.40 17.30
CA TRP A 197 6.06 8.67 16.34
C TRP A 197 4.85 7.77 16.58
N LEU A 198 5.05 6.47 16.83
CA LEU A 198 3.95 5.54 17.13
C LEU A 198 3.15 5.94 18.38
N VAL A 199 3.81 6.49 19.40
CA VAL A 199 3.14 6.92 20.64
C VAL A 199 2.40 8.24 20.46
N THR A 200 3.01 9.23 19.81
CA THR A 200 2.43 10.57 19.64
C THR A 200 1.30 10.57 18.63
N SER A 201 1.51 9.87 17.51
CA SER A 201 0.51 9.78 16.44
C SER A 201 -0.53 8.71 16.79
N GLY A 202 -0.15 7.57 17.36
CA GLY A 202 -1.06 6.42 17.54
C GLY A 202 -1.42 5.73 16.22
N PRO A 203 -1.80 4.44 16.23
CA PRO A 203 -2.34 3.77 15.05
C PRO A 203 -3.55 4.56 14.53
N PRO A 204 -3.79 4.60 13.22
CA PRO A 204 -4.93 5.34 12.71
C PRO A 204 -6.21 4.73 13.32
N ARG A 205 -7.13 5.59 13.82
CA ARG A 205 -8.28 5.18 14.65
C ARG A 205 -9.26 4.22 13.95
N ARG A 206 -9.13 4.09 12.63
CA ARG A 206 -9.93 3.22 11.74
C ARG A 206 -9.06 2.27 10.92
N VAL A 207 -7.85 1.97 11.38
CA VAL A 207 -6.93 1.07 10.69
C VAL A 207 -6.92 -0.25 11.44
N GLY A 208 -7.31 -1.29 10.71
CA GLY A 208 -7.63 -2.59 11.27
C GLY A 208 -6.44 -3.25 11.99
N ARG A 209 -6.74 -4.32 12.73
CA ARG A 209 -5.78 -5.15 13.50
C ARG A 209 -4.52 -5.57 12.73
N HIS A 210 -4.53 -5.50 11.40
CA HIS A 210 -3.44 -5.85 10.49
C HIS A 210 -2.19 -4.97 10.66
N TRP A 211 -2.35 -3.65 10.84
CA TRP A 211 -1.22 -2.70 10.90
C TRP A 211 -0.34 -2.88 12.14
N CYS A 212 -0.95 -3.06 13.32
CA CYS A 212 -0.20 -3.36 14.55
C CYS A 212 0.55 -4.70 14.45
N SER A 213 0.03 -5.69 13.72
CA SER A 213 0.70 -6.97 13.49
C SER A 213 1.95 -6.80 12.61
N GLN A 214 1.82 -6.05 11.50
CA GLN A 214 2.91 -5.78 10.54
C GLN A 214 4.06 -4.93 11.09
N ILE A 215 3.79 -4.07 12.08
CA ILE A 215 4.81 -3.31 12.81
C ILE A 215 5.35 -4.09 14.01
N SER A 216 4.56 -4.99 14.61
CA SER A 216 5.07 -5.82 15.71
C SER A 216 6.12 -6.83 15.23
N SER A 217 6.07 -7.27 13.97
CA SER A 217 7.12 -8.12 13.38
C SER A 217 8.46 -7.41 13.17
N THR A 218 8.52 -6.07 13.25
CA THR A 218 9.80 -5.32 13.27
C THR A 218 10.34 -5.08 14.69
N ARG A 219 9.56 -5.40 15.74
CA ARG A 219 9.93 -5.16 17.16
C ARG A 219 10.93 -6.19 17.73
N SER A 220 11.26 -7.26 17.03
CA SER A 220 11.88 -8.45 17.66
C SER A 220 13.41 -8.44 17.81
N THR A 221 14.13 -7.39 17.42
CA THR A 221 15.61 -7.43 17.45
C THR A 221 16.32 -6.52 18.46
N THR A 222 15.65 -5.64 19.20
CA THR A 222 16.37 -4.73 20.11
C THR A 222 15.66 -4.47 21.44
N GLU A 223 16.16 -5.11 22.50
CA GLU A 223 15.90 -4.91 23.95
C GLU A 223 14.44 -4.58 24.42
N PRO A 224 13.62 -5.62 24.72
CA PRO A 224 12.24 -5.48 25.20
C PRO A 224 12.07 -4.67 26.50
N SER A 225 13.06 -4.71 27.39
CA SER A 225 12.97 -4.21 28.77
C SER A 225 12.95 -2.68 28.90
N ARG A 226 13.58 -1.95 27.97
CA ARG A 226 13.54 -0.48 27.95
C ARG A 226 12.21 0.07 27.40
N PHE A 227 11.57 -0.67 26.51
CA PHE A 227 10.31 -0.29 25.90
C PHE A 227 9.12 -0.46 26.86
N THR A 228 9.07 -1.55 27.62
CA THR A 228 8.06 -1.77 28.66
C THR A 228 8.09 -0.65 29.71
N ALA A 229 9.29 -0.21 30.11
CA ALA A 229 9.47 0.87 31.07
C ALA A 229 8.92 2.22 30.56
N LEU A 230 9.12 2.54 29.27
CA LEU A 230 8.58 3.74 28.63
C LEU A 230 7.05 3.70 28.50
N GLN A 231 6.47 2.54 28.16
CA GLN A 231 5.02 2.36 28.10
C GLN A 231 4.35 2.49 29.48
N SER A 232 4.94 1.90 30.54
CA SER A 232 4.38 2.00 31.89
C SER A 232 4.40 3.44 32.45
N ARG A 233 5.40 4.25 32.10
CA ARG A 233 5.52 5.65 32.55
C ARG A 233 4.54 6.60 31.85
N THR A 234 4.26 6.37 30.56
CA THR A 234 3.35 7.22 29.80
C THR A 234 1.88 6.87 30.06
N TRP A 235 1.56 5.60 30.31
CA TRP A 235 0.20 5.17 30.67
C TRP A 235 -0.29 5.82 31.96
N THR A 236 0.55 5.89 33.01
CA THR A 236 0.23 6.59 34.26
C THR A 236 -0.01 8.10 34.06
N ALA A 237 0.67 8.72 33.10
CA ALA A 237 0.47 10.14 32.80
C ALA A 237 -0.85 10.40 32.04
N SER A 238 -1.25 9.51 31.12
CA SER A 238 -2.50 9.63 30.37
C SER A 238 -3.74 9.42 31.25
N THR A 239 -3.68 8.56 32.27
CA THR A 239 -4.78 8.40 33.24
C THR A 239 -5.00 9.66 34.10
N GLN A 240 -3.93 10.41 34.36
CA GLN A 240 -3.99 11.64 35.17
C GLN A 240 -4.62 12.81 34.39
N VAL A 241 -4.39 12.90 33.07
CA VAL A 241 -4.99 13.93 32.20
C VAL A 241 -6.49 13.68 31.97
N ALA A 242 -6.94 12.42 31.93
CA ALA A 242 -8.35 12.08 31.78
C ALA A 242 -9.22 12.49 32.99
N THR A 243 -8.62 12.67 34.17
CA THR A 243 -9.35 13.07 35.39
C THR A 243 -9.60 14.59 35.46
N ILE A 244 -8.84 15.39 34.70
CA ILE A 244 -8.93 16.86 34.74
C ILE A 244 -10.02 17.41 33.79
N GLY A 245 -10.47 16.61 32.81
CA GLY A 245 -11.45 17.02 31.79
C GLY A 245 -12.93 16.87 32.16
N ALA A 246 -13.29 16.27 33.30
CA ALA A 246 -14.68 15.94 33.66
C ALA A 246 -15.51 17.13 34.21
N GLY A 247 -15.12 18.38 33.90
CA GLY A 247 -15.64 19.60 34.54
C GLY A 247 -16.55 20.51 33.71
N LEU A 248 -16.88 20.20 32.45
CA LEU A 248 -17.69 21.08 31.60
C LEU A 248 -18.93 20.35 31.06
N LYS A 249 -20.11 20.84 31.46
CA LYS A 249 -21.45 20.29 31.20
C LYS A 249 -22.06 20.80 29.88
N SER A 250 -23.02 20.01 29.37
CA SER A 250 -24.12 20.28 28.38
C SER A 250 -23.74 20.24 26.89
N THR A 251 -24.42 19.56 25.94
CA THR A 251 -25.68 18.76 25.85
C THR A 251 -25.63 17.90 24.54
N PRO A 252 -26.56 16.97 24.23
CA PRO A 252 -26.22 15.63 23.73
C PRO A 252 -26.45 15.40 22.22
N CYS A 253 -25.63 14.55 21.62
CA CYS A 253 -25.99 13.81 20.40
C CYS A 253 -26.07 12.33 20.74
N CYS A 254 -27.19 11.72 20.34
CA CYS A 254 -27.58 10.33 20.59
C CYS A 254 -26.50 9.33 20.16
N TRP A 255 -26.56 8.13 20.75
CA TRP A 255 -25.61 7.00 20.66
C TRP A 255 -24.50 7.05 21.71
N SER A 256 -24.93 7.00 22.98
CA SER A 256 -24.08 6.56 24.09
C SER A 256 -24.70 5.29 24.70
N SER A 257 -24.04 4.16 24.49
CA SER A 257 -24.05 3.07 25.46
C SER A 257 -22.64 2.98 26.04
N PRO A 258 -22.47 3.05 27.38
CA PRO A 258 -21.16 2.98 28.01
C PRO A 258 -20.66 1.53 27.95
N ILE A 259 -19.49 1.30 27.35
CA ILE A 259 -18.74 0.06 27.62
C ILE A 259 -18.08 0.27 28.99
N THR A 260 -18.69 -0.36 29.98
CA THR A 260 -18.24 -0.41 31.37
C THR A 260 -16.85 -1.02 31.47
N THR A 261 -16.02 -0.39 32.29
CA THR A 261 -14.65 -0.76 32.66
C THR A 261 -14.58 -2.12 33.35
N ALA A 262 -14.68 -3.25 32.65
CA ALA A 262 -14.43 -4.56 33.25
C ALA A 262 -14.29 -5.73 32.24
N THR A 263 -13.61 -5.59 31.10
CA THR A 263 -13.20 -6.80 30.34
C THR A 263 -12.02 -6.51 29.43
N SER A 264 -10.78 -6.75 29.91
CA SER A 264 -9.59 -6.93 29.05
C SER A 264 -8.34 -7.40 29.82
N ILE A 265 -8.40 -7.55 31.14
CA ILE A 265 -7.34 -8.25 31.90
C ILE A 265 -7.67 -9.74 31.90
N GLU A 266 -7.54 -10.46 30.77
CA GLU A 266 -7.39 -11.94 30.80
C GLU A 266 -6.94 -12.62 29.50
N LEU A 267 -6.18 -11.97 28.62
CA LEU A 267 -5.64 -12.64 27.42
C LEU A 267 -4.15 -12.35 27.16
N LEU A 268 -3.33 -12.49 28.21
CA LEU A 268 -1.86 -12.50 28.11
C LEU A 268 -1.24 -13.65 28.95
N ARG A 269 -1.72 -14.88 28.70
CA ARG A 269 -0.94 -16.11 28.97
C ARG A 269 -1.16 -17.09 27.83
N CYS A 270 -0.30 -16.97 26.82
CA CYS A 270 0.30 -18.00 25.95
C CYS A 270 0.91 -17.30 24.74
#